data_AF-A0A7K2DY96-F1
#
_entry.id   AF-A0A7K2DY96-F1
#
_cell.length_a   1.000
_cell.length_b   1.000
_cell.length_c   1.000
_cell.angle_alpha   90.00
_cell.angle_beta   90.00
_cell.angle_gamma   90.00
#
_symmetry.space_group_name_H-M   'P 1'
#
loop_
_entity.id
_entity.type
_entity.pdbx_description
1 polymer ?
#
loop_
_entity_poly.entity_id
_entity_poly.type
_entity_poly.pdbx_seq_one_letter_code
_entity_poly.pdbx_strand_id
1 'polypeptide(L)' 'MTARSLDDSDASHKPRFRYQVQRSTFDGPWRIVADDLADTAFADDDVQPGVTYDYRVRAKDQYGRFGPFAVLRSITPPHN' A
#
# COMPACT_ATOMS: atom_id res chain seq x y z
N MET A 1 -7.60 -30.07 35.42
CA MET A 1 -8.15 -28.70 35.33
C MET A 1 -6.94 -27.79 35.52
N THR A 2 -6.47 -27.03 34.55
CA THR A 2 -7.21 -25.96 33.87
C THR A 2 -6.58 -25.71 32.50
N ALA A 3 -7.34 -25.94 31.44
CA ALA A 3 -6.99 -25.46 30.10
C ALA A 3 -7.04 -23.93 30.15
N ARG A 4 -5.90 -23.27 29.95
CA ARG A 4 -5.85 -21.81 29.89
C ARG A 4 -6.17 -21.43 28.45
N SER A 5 -7.44 -21.11 28.24
CA SER A 5 -8.01 -20.63 26.99
C SER A 5 -7.11 -19.53 26.42
N LEU A 6 -6.51 -19.79 25.25
CA LEU A 6 -5.95 -18.77 24.37
C LEU A 6 -7.14 -18.16 23.63
N ASP A 7 -7.93 -17.38 24.36
CA ASP A 7 -8.99 -16.56 23.80
C ASP A 7 -8.73 -15.12 24.23
N ASP A 8 -7.89 -14.45 23.45
CA ASP A 8 -8.25 -13.11 22.99
C ASP A 8 -7.81 -13.03 21.54
N SER A 9 -8.78 -13.31 20.69
CA SER A 9 -9.01 -12.56 19.47
C SER A 9 -7.77 -12.46 18.58
N ASP A 10 -7.79 -13.28 17.54
CA ASP A 10 -7.67 -12.76 16.18
C ASP A 10 -8.48 -11.45 16.05
N ALA A 11 -7.99 -10.36 16.66
CA ALA A 11 -7.96 -9.08 16.02
C ALA A 11 -7.03 -9.34 14.83
N SER A 12 -7.57 -10.03 13.82
CA SER A 12 -7.83 -9.44 12.55
C SER A 12 -6.82 -8.33 12.42
N HIS A 13 -5.64 -8.68 11.88
CA HIS A 13 -4.62 -7.73 11.50
C HIS A 13 -5.26 -6.85 10.42
N LYS A 14 -6.25 -6.06 10.85
CA LYS A 14 -6.88 -4.95 10.21
C LYS A 14 -5.83 -3.93 10.51
N PRO A 15 -4.92 -3.66 9.59
CA PRO A 15 -3.88 -2.70 9.86
C PRO A 15 -4.60 -1.42 10.30
N ARG A 16 -4.26 -0.98 11.51
CA ARG A 16 -4.78 0.25 12.11
C ARG A 16 -4.34 1.48 11.32
N PHE A 17 -3.49 1.25 10.34
CA PHE A 17 -2.95 2.21 9.42
C PHE A 17 -3.58 1.97 8.06
N ARG A 18 -3.98 3.07 7.45
CA ARG A 18 -4.40 3.14 6.08
C ARG A 18 -3.19 3.42 5.22
N TYR A 19 -3.09 2.86 4.03
CA TYR A 19 -1.99 3.14 3.12
C TYR A 19 -2.47 4.01 1.97
N GLN A 20 -1.65 4.97 1.57
CA GLN A 20 -1.85 5.71 0.35
C GLN A 20 -0.73 5.38 -0.62
N VAL A 21 -1.11 4.90 -1.80
CA VAL A 21 -0.24 4.59 -2.91
C VAL A 21 -0.35 5.71 -3.95
N GLN A 22 0.79 6.26 -4.32
CA GLN A 22 0.92 7.25 -5.38
C GLN A 22 1.80 6.69 -6.49
N ARG A 23 1.38 6.92 -7.72
CA ARG A 23 2.06 6.51 -8.93
C ARG A 23 2.50 7.74 -9.71
N SER A 24 3.73 7.73 -10.20
CA SER A 24 4.21 8.65 -11.23
C SER A 24 4.59 7.87 -12.50
N THR A 25 4.43 8.50 -13.65
CA THR A 25 4.85 7.97 -14.95
C THR A 25 6.02 8.79 -15.44
N PHE A 26 7.19 8.18 -15.62
CA PHE A 26 8.37 8.82 -16.22
C PHE A 26 8.69 10.19 -15.57
N ASP A 27 8.88 10.20 -14.25
CA ASP A 27 9.13 11.42 -13.45
C ASP A 27 8.01 12.50 -13.52
N GLY A 28 6.83 12.11 -14.01
CA GLY A 28 5.67 12.98 -14.12
C GLY A 28 5.01 13.35 -12.78
N PRO A 29 3.82 13.99 -12.81
CA PRO A 29 3.10 14.32 -11.61
C PRO A 29 2.67 13.07 -10.84
N TRP A 30 2.91 13.07 -9.52
CA TRP A 30 2.44 12.02 -8.63
C TRP A 30 0.92 12.07 -8.52
N ARG A 31 0.25 11.02 -8.98
CA ARG A 31 -1.19 10.81 -8.80
C ARG A 31 -1.45 9.77 -7.74
N ILE A 32 -2.50 9.96 -6.95
CA ILE A 32 -2.97 8.95 -6.01
C ILE A 32 -3.66 7.87 -6.86
N VAL A 33 -3.13 6.65 -6.82
CA VAL A 33 -3.76 5.48 -7.47
C VAL A 33 -4.61 4.70 -6.49
N ALA A 34 -4.28 4.79 -5.21
CA ALA A 34 -5.12 4.25 -4.16
C ALA A 34 -4.92 5.02 -2.86
N ASP A 35 -6.02 5.34 -2.19
CA ASP A 35 -6.04 5.87 -0.84
C ASP A 35 -6.88 4.98 0.07
N ASP A 36 -6.58 5.02 1.36
CA ASP A 36 -7.28 4.23 2.36
C ASP A 36 -7.12 2.70 2.24
N LEU A 37 -6.00 2.23 1.66
CA LEU A 37 -5.72 0.79 1.63
C LEU A 37 -5.64 0.25 3.04
N ALA A 38 -6.45 -0.76 3.34
CA ALA A 38 -6.19 -1.61 4.47
C ALA A 38 -4.95 -2.45 4.15
N ASP A 39 -4.91 -3.16 3.03
CA ASP A 39 -3.78 -4.03 2.71
C ASP A 39 -2.45 -3.31 2.47
N THR A 40 -1.36 -4.02 2.76
CA THR A 40 0.00 -3.59 2.40
C THR A 40 0.37 -3.97 0.97
N ALA A 41 -0.54 -4.63 0.25
CA ALA A 41 -0.41 -5.03 -1.14
C ALA A 41 -1.44 -4.29 -2.01
N PHE A 42 -0.97 -3.72 -3.11
CA PHE A 42 -1.79 -3.11 -4.16
C PHE A 42 -1.36 -3.68 -5.50
N ALA A 43 -2.32 -4.16 -6.28
CA ALA A 43 -2.12 -4.52 -7.67
C ALA A 43 -2.60 -3.35 -8.54
N ASP A 44 -1.73 -2.87 -9.42
CA ASP A 44 -2.08 -1.85 -10.40
C ASP A 44 -2.30 -2.53 -11.75
N ASP A 45 -3.58 -2.71 -12.13
CA ASP A 45 -3.98 -3.32 -13.40
C ASP A 45 -4.05 -2.30 -14.56
N ASP A 46 -3.91 -1.00 -14.28
CA ASP A 46 -3.96 0.10 -15.25
C ASP A 46 -2.56 0.45 -15.79
N VAL A 47 -1.58 -0.46 -15.64
CA VAL A 47 -0.22 -0.27 -16.12
C VAL A 47 -0.06 -0.71 -17.57
N GLN A 48 0.52 0.16 -18.39
CA GLN A 48 0.83 -0.17 -19.77
C GLN A 48 2.20 -0.86 -19.88
N PRO A 49 2.31 -1.94 -20.68
CA PRO A 49 3.58 -2.61 -20.90
C PRO A 49 4.59 -1.66 -21.56
N GLY A 50 5.83 -1.67 -21.06
CA GLY A 50 6.89 -0.78 -21.51
C GLY A 50 6.92 0.63 -20.94
N VAL A 51 5.93 0.99 -20.11
CA VAL A 51 5.95 2.26 -19.37
C VAL A 51 6.57 2.02 -18.00
N THR A 52 7.57 2.84 -17.64
CA THR A 52 8.14 2.83 -16.30
C THR A 52 7.24 3.66 -15.36
N TYR A 53 6.78 3.01 -14.30
CA TYR A 53 5.98 3.63 -13.27
C TYR A 53 6.74 3.64 -11.94
N ASP A 54 6.78 4.80 -11.30
CA ASP A 54 7.33 4.95 -9.96
C ASP A 54 6.21 4.92 -8.93
N TYR A 55 6.29 3.99 -7.99
CA TYR A 55 5.32 3.83 -6.92
C TYR A 55 5.91 4.30 -5.62
N ARG A 56 5.17 5.17 -4.92
CA ARG A 56 5.45 5.50 -3.53
C ARG A 56 4.27 5.23 -2.62
N VAL A 57 4.57 4.71 -1.43
CA VAL A 57 3.56 4.41 -0.41
C VAL A 57 3.87 5.17 0.88
N ARG A 58 2.83 5.70 1.52
CA ARG A 58 2.88 6.26 2.87
C ARG A 58 1.77 5.67 3.73
N ALA A 59 2.09 5.44 5.00
CA ALA A 59 1.08 5.10 6.00
C ALA A 59 0.33 6.36 6.44
N LYS A 60 -0.97 6.24 6.65
CA LYS A 60 -1.89 7.22 7.19
C LYS A 60 -2.49 6.62 8.46
N ASP A 61 -2.24 7.28 9.57
CA ASP A 61 -2.77 6.90 10.86
C ASP A 61 -4.27 7.24 10.96
N GLN A 62 -5.01 6.62 11.88
CA GLN A 62 -6.42 6.90 12.15
C GLN A 62 -6.69 8.39 12.49
N TYR A 63 -5.67 9.10 13.00
CA TYR A 63 -5.73 10.54 13.25
C TYR A 63 -5.48 11.39 11.97
N GLY A 64 -5.40 10.78 10.79
CA GLY A 64 -5.10 11.47 9.53
C GLY A 64 -3.64 11.89 9.37
N ARG A 65 -2.74 11.40 10.22
CA ARG A 65 -1.30 11.72 10.16
C ARG A 65 -0.61 10.84 9.14
N PHE A 66 0.13 11.47 8.23
CA PHE A 66 0.94 10.75 7.26
C PHE A 66 2.33 10.46 7.83
N GLY A 67 2.73 9.20 7.78
CA GLY A 67 4.09 8.76 8.08
C GLY A 67 5.06 9.03 6.93
N PRO A 68 6.34 8.62 7.09
CA PRO A 68 7.32 8.73 6.03
C PRO A 68 6.93 7.87 4.81
N PHE A 69 7.35 8.31 3.61
CA PHE A 69 7.24 7.48 2.42
C PHE A 69 8.23 6.33 2.53
N ALA A 70 7.74 5.09 2.51
CA ALA A 70 8.53 3.93 2.89
C ALA A 70 9.02 3.09 1.70
N VAL A 71 8.50 3.32 0.49
CA VAL A 71 8.90 2.56 -0.69
C VAL A 71 8.89 3.49 -1.89
N LEU A 72 9.95 3.44 -2.69
CA LEU A 72 10.01 3.89 -4.07
C LEU A 72 10.33 2.65 -4.89
N ARG A 73 9.37 2.14 -5.66
CA ARG A 73 9.60 1.00 -6.55
C ARG A 73 9.26 1.43 -7.96
N SER A 74 10.29 1.45 -8.81
CA SER A 74 10.11 1.61 -10.24
C SER A 74 9.77 0.23 -10.81
N ILE A 75 8.59 0.11 -11.41
CA ILE A 75 8.12 -1.13 -12.04
C ILE A 75 7.88 -0.84 -13.51
N THR A 76 8.52 -1.63 -14.38
CA THR A 76 8.25 -1.65 -15.81
C THR A 76 7.56 -2.98 -16.12
N PRO A 77 6.26 -2.99 -16.47
CA PRO A 77 5.57 -4.23 -16.81
C PRO A 77 6.21 -4.83 -18.08
N PRO A 78 6.52 -6.14 -18.10
CA PRO A 78 7.06 -6.77 -19.28
C PRO A 78 6.05 -6.72 -20.44
N HIS A 79 6.56 -6.49 -21.65
CA HIS A 79 5.78 -6.72 -22.86
C HIS A 79 5.59 -8.23 -23.01
N ASN A 80 4.35 -8.71 -22.98
CA ASN A 80 4.02 -10.09 -23.29
C ASN A 80 3.77 -10.27 -24.78
#